data_AF-G5GHI9-F1
#
_entry.id   AF-G5GHI9-F1
#
_cell.length_a   1.000
_cell.length_b   1.000
_cell.length_c   1.000
_cell.angle_alpha   90.00
_cell.angle_beta   90.00
_cell.angle_gamma   90.00
#
_symmetry.space_group_name_H-M   'P 1'
#
loop_
_entity.id
_entity.type
_entity.pdbx_description
1 polymer ?
#
loop_
_entity_poly.entity_id
_entity_poly.type
_entity_poly.pdbx_seq_one_letter_code
_entity_poly.pdbx_strand_id
1 'polypeptide(L)'
;MKNNIKFLSLFLVLCILITGCVNSAFGDSKKINTEDIRSNINEFYGKFSDDYLKEKIIVVNKDIIGLDGEVIKYIDANNKVLRCTVIIYGESEKLTSDYYFIEDYIYVTMLDEYYTYPIYYSYNRPVDIMYRTFEEEIIYEGMIYELVNGEFVKTNIKDIKIPYTSLQEINKAIGE
;
A
#
# COMPACT_ATOMS: atom_id res chain seq x y z
N MET A 1 -42.64 39.72 5.60
CA MET A 1 -41.40 38.90 5.53
C MET A 1 -40.38 39.47 6.52
N LYS A 2 -39.94 38.73 7.56
CA LYS A 2 -38.94 39.27 8.51
C LYS A 2 -37.94 38.24 9.11
N ASN A 3 -38.03 36.95 8.76
CA ASN A 3 -37.25 35.89 9.42
C ASN A 3 -36.07 35.34 8.56
N ASN A 4 -36.11 35.49 7.24
CA ASN A 4 -35.20 34.78 6.33
C ASN A 4 -33.74 35.26 6.41
N ILE A 5 -33.49 36.53 6.79
CA ILE A 5 -32.13 37.11 6.86
C ILE A 5 -31.27 36.39 7.90
N LYS A 6 -31.84 36.02 9.05
CA LYS A 6 -31.12 35.27 10.10
C LYS A 6 -30.70 33.88 9.62
N PHE A 7 -31.57 33.20 8.85
CA PHE A 7 -31.28 31.86 8.33
C PHE A 7 -30.17 31.88 7.27
N LEU A 8 -30.22 32.87 6.36
CA LEU A 8 -29.17 33.05 5.35
C LEU A 8 -27.82 33.41 5.97
N SER A 9 -27.82 34.28 6.99
CA SER A 9 -26.62 34.65 7.76
C SER A 9 -26.01 33.44 8.49
N LEU A 10 -26.83 32.59 9.11
CA LEU A 10 -26.35 31.39 9.81
C LEU A 10 -25.75 30.36 8.85
N PHE A 11 -26.37 30.17 7.68
CA PHE A 11 -25.88 29.27 6.64
C PHE A 11 -24.53 29.75 6.07
N LEU A 12 -24.36 31.06 5.84
CA LEU A 12 -23.12 31.62 5.32
C LEU A 12 -21.94 31.47 6.29
N VAL A 13 -22.17 31.63 7.60
CA VAL A 13 -21.16 31.36 8.64
C VAL A 13 -20.80 29.87 8.68
N LEU A 14 -21.78 28.97 8.52
CA LEU A 14 -21.53 27.52 8.47
C LEU A 14 -20.67 27.13 7.26
N CYS A 15 -20.93 27.71 6.08
CA CYS A 15 -20.10 27.49 4.89
C CYS A 15 -18.64 27.96 5.06
N ILE A 16 -18.42 29.08 5.77
CA ILE A 16 -17.06 29.59 6.06
C ILE A 16 -16.32 28.68 7.05
N LEU A 17 -17.02 28.04 7.99
CA LEU A 17 -16.43 27.01 8.86
C LEU A 17 -16.05 25.75 8.06
N ILE A 18 -16.90 25.30 7.14
CA ILE A 18 -16.63 24.13 6.29
C ILE A 18 -15.43 24.36 5.36
N THR A 19 -15.25 25.55 4.78
CA THR A 19 -14.06 25.86 3.99
C THR A 19 -12.82 26.17 4.84
N GLY A 20 -12.99 26.70 6.05
CA GLY A 20 -11.89 26.98 6.99
C GLY A 20 -11.22 25.72 7.55
N CYS A 21 -11.97 24.66 7.80
CA CYS A 21 -11.45 23.41 8.37
C CYS A 21 -10.60 22.55 7.41
N VAL A 22 -10.52 22.89 6.11
CA VAL A 22 -9.71 22.13 5.13
C VAL A 22 -8.21 22.43 5.25
N ASN A 23 -7.84 23.59 5.80
CA ASN A 23 -6.43 24.00 5.94
C ASN A 23 -5.85 23.81 7.36
N SER A 24 -6.65 23.44 8.35
CA SER A 24 -6.25 23.42 9.77
C SER A 24 -5.55 22.12 10.21
N ALA A 25 -4.68 21.56 9.36
CA ALA A 25 -3.75 20.47 9.72
C ALA A 25 -2.53 20.33 8.78
N PHE A 26 -2.11 21.38 8.07
CA PHE A 26 -0.73 21.43 7.54
C PHE A 26 0.25 21.71 8.70
N GLY A 27 0.40 20.72 9.59
CA GLY A 27 1.62 20.60 10.39
C GLY A 27 2.78 20.18 9.47
N ASP A 28 4.00 20.42 9.92
CA ASP A 28 5.20 19.94 9.23
C ASP A 28 5.24 18.40 9.28
N SER A 29 4.62 17.75 8.30
CA SER A 29 4.77 16.30 8.14
C SER A 29 6.24 16.00 7.88
N LYS A 30 6.84 15.26 8.83
CA LYS A 30 8.25 14.85 8.87
C LYS A 30 8.71 14.50 7.45
N LYS A 31 9.54 15.36 6.82
CA LYS A 31 9.93 15.14 5.41
C LYS A 31 10.50 13.73 5.30
N ILE A 32 9.86 12.90 4.48
CA ILE A 32 10.33 11.55 4.22
C ILE A 32 11.72 11.67 3.60
N ASN A 33 12.72 11.22 4.34
CA ASN A 33 14.11 11.22 3.92
C ASN A 33 14.41 9.88 3.26
N THR A 34 14.64 9.87 1.94
CA THR A 34 14.94 8.63 1.19
C THR A 34 16.16 7.90 1.77
N GLU A 35 17.13 8.61 2.34
CA GLU A 35 18.32 7.99 2.95
C GLU A 35 17.97 7.20 4.22
N ASP A 36 17.18 7.78 5.13
CA ASP A 36 16.69 7.10 6.33
C ASP A 36 15.80 5.90 5.96
N ILE A 37 14.88 6.08 5.01
CA ILE A 37 14.02 5.00 4.49
C ILE A 37 14.86 3.83 3.97
N ARG A 38 15.90 4.12 3.15
CA ARG A 38 16.79 3.09 2.60
C ARG A 38 17.65 2.43 3.67
N SER A 39 18.10 3.16 4.69
CA SER A 39 18.78 2.57 5.84
C SER A 39 17.88 1.59 6.58
N ASN A 40 16.66 2.01 6.91
CA ASN A 40 15.66 1.21 7.62
C ASN A 40 15.24 -0.05 6.83
N ILE A 41 15.07 0.04 5.51
CA ILE A 41 14.77 -1.12 4.65
C ILE A 41 15.93 -2.12 4.66
N ASN A 42 17.18 -1.66 4.61
CA ASN A 42 18.36 -2.53 4.68
C ASN A 42 18.48 -3.22 6.05
N GLU A 43 18.23 -2.50 7.15
CA GLU A 43 18.19 -3.08 8.50
C GLU A 43 17.05 -4.10 8.65
N PHE A 44 15.84 -3.75 8.20
CA PHE A 44 14.71 -4.66 8.14
C PHE A 44 15.06 -5.94 7.38
N TYR A 45 15.62 -5.82 6.17
CA TYR A 45 15.95 -6.96 5.32
C TYR A 45 17.02 -7.86 5.97
N GLY A 46 18.07 -7.27 6.54
CA GLY A 46 19.12 -8.01 7.23
C GLY A 46 18.58 -8.81 8.42
N LYS A 47 17.75 -8.18 9.26
CA LYS A 47 17.11 -8.84 10.41
C LYS A 47 16.08 -9.89 9.97
N PHE A 48 15.21 -9.56 9.02
CA PHE A 48 14.19 -10.47 8.49
C PHE A 48 14.82 -11.74 7.91
N SER A 49 15.90 -11.61 7.15
CA SER A 49 16.66 -12.74 6.60
C SER A 49 17.27 -13.62 7.69
N ASP A 50 17.90 -13.01 8.70
CA ASP A 50 18.48 -13.74 9.85
C ASP A 50 17.42 -14.47 10.70
N ASP A 51 16.29 -13.83 10.97
CA ASP A 51 15.18 -14.42 11.73
C ASP A 51 14.44 -15.52 10.93
N TYR A 52 14.32 -15.37 9.59
CA TYR A 52 13.76 -16.38 8.69
C TYR A 52 14.66 -17.62 8.59
N LEU A 53 15.98 -17.44 8.41
CA LEU A 53 16.96 -18.53 8.40
C LEU A 53 17.08 -19.26 9.75
N LYS A 54 16.55 -18.67 10.84
CA LYS A 54 16.49 -19.26 12.18
C LYS A 54 15.09 -19.80 12.53
N GLU A 55 14.23 -19.99 11.53
CA GLU A 55 12.87 -20.55 11.66
C GLU A 55 11.96 -19.78 12.65
N LYS A 56 12.26 -18.50 12.92
CA LYS A 56 11.47 -17.64 13.83
C LYS A 56 10.29 -16.94 13.14
N ILE A 57 10.20 -17.05 11.82
CA ILE A 57 9.17 -16.44 10.99
C ILE A 57 8.18 -17.52 10.54
N ILE A 58 6.94 -17.40 11.00
CA ILE A 58 5.83 -18.23 10.55
C ILE A 58 5.31 -17.66 9.23
N VAL A 59 5.17 -18.53 8.22
CA VAL A 59 4.59 -18.18 6.91
C VAL A 59 3.16 -18.74 6.85
N VAL A 60 2.19 -17.88 6.52
CA VAL A 60 0.78 -18.25 6.32
C VAL A 60 0.35 -17.77 4.94
N ASN A 61 -0.32 -18.64 4.16
CA ASN A 61 -0.91 -18.25 2.88
C ASN A 61 -2.43 -18.38 2.92
N LYS A 62 -3.15 -17.49 2.23
CA LYS A 62 -4.62 -17.47 2.10
C LYS A 62 -5.05 -16.84 0.78
N ASP A 63 -6.06 -17.43 0.15
CA ASP A 63 -6.72 -16.90 -1.04
C ASP A 63 -7.46 -15.58 -0.74
N ILE A 64 -7.55 -14.69 -1.72
CA ILE A 64 -8.31 -13.42 -1.63
C ILE A 64 -9.80 -13.68 -1.90
N ILE A 65 -10.68 -13.15 -1.05
CA ILE A 65 -12.12 -13.36 -1.16
C ILE A 65 -12.69 -12.54 -2.34
N GLY A 66 -13.00 -13.24 -3.43
CA GLY A 66 -13.71 -12.68 -4.59
C GLY A 66 -12.83 -12.14 -5.72
N LEU A 67 -11.52 -12.41 -5.67
CA LEU A 67 -10.55 -12.17 -6.74
C LEU A 67 -9.68 -13.43 -6.93
N ASP A 68 -9.07 -13.60 -8.09
CA ASP A 68 -8.01 -14.60 -8.25
C ASP A 68 -6.69 -14.01 -7.74
N GLY A 69 -6.17 -14.57 -6.65
CA GLY A 69 -5.05 -13.99 -5.91
C GLY A 69 -4.90 -14.55 -4.50
N GLU A 70 -3.73 -14.29 -3.91
CA GLU A 70 -3.29 -14.85 -2.62
C GLU A 70 -2.54 -13.80 -1.76
N VAL A 71 -2.54 -14.00 -0.45
CA VAL A 71 -1.79 -13.20 0.52
C VAL A 71 -0.90 -14.10 1.38
N ILE A 72 0.41 -13.94 1.20
CA ILE A 72 1.44 -14.61 1.98
C ILE A 72 1.88 -13.68 3.12
N LYS A 73 1.56 -14.04 4.36
CA LYS A 73 1.96 -13.32 5.58
C LYS A 73 3.23 -13.91 6.18
N TYR A 74 4.13 -13.04 6.62
CA TYR A 74 5.32 -13.37 7.38
C TYR A 74 5.20 -12.79 8.80
N ILE A 75 5.12 -13.67 9.79
CA ILE A 75 4.71 -13.35 11.17
C ILE A 75 5.85 -13.73 12.13
N ASP A 76 6.22 -12.85 13.05
CA ASP A 76 7.26 -13.11 14.05
C ASP A 76 6.77 -13.96 15.24
N ALA A 77 7.70 -14.36 16.11
CA ALA A 77 7.42 -15.11 17.33
C ALA A 77 6.54 -14.38 18.37
N ASN A 78 6.24 -13.08 18.17
CA ASN A 78 5.33 -12.28 18.98
C ASN A 78 3.93 -12.14 18.34
N ASN A 79 3.68 -12.82 17.21
CA ASN A 79 2.52 -12.67 16.33
C ASN A 79 2.41 -11.29 15.63
N LYS A 80 3.51 -10.53 15.51
CA LYS A 80 3.56 -9.31 14.68
C LYS A 80 3.77 -9.70 13.22
N VAL A 81 2.89 -9.24 12.33
CA VAL A 81 3.11 -9.30 10.88
C VAL A 81 4.28 -8.37 10.52
N LEU A 82 5.34 -8.91 9.92
CA LEU A 82 6.51 -8.14 9.47
C LEU A 82 6.42 -7.78 7.98
N ARG A 83 5.88 -8.70 7.17
CA ARG A 83 5.66 -8.53 5.72
C ARG A 83 4.38 -9.23 5.28
N CYS A 84 3.71 -8.65 4.29
CA CYS A 84 2.73 -9.35 3.46
C CYS A 84 3.18 -9.30 1.99
N THR A 85 3.14 -10.41 1.28
CA THR A 85 3.16 -10.42 -0.19
C THR A 85 1.73 -10.64 -0.67
N VAL A 86 1.21 -9.71 -1.46
CA VAL A 86 -0.10 -9.79 -2.11
C VAL A 86 0.13 -10.12 -3.58
N ILE A 87 -0.56 -11.12 -4.11
CA ILE A 87 -0.50 -11.48 -5.53
C ILE A 87 -1.92 -11.45 -6.08
N ILE A 88 -2.11 -10.78 -7.21
CA ILE A 88 -3.40 -10.69 -7.92
C ILE A 88 -3.17 -11.09 -9.37
N TYR A 89 -3.99 -12.02 -9.87
CA TYR A 89 -3.89 -12.57 -11.22
C TYR A 89 -5.01 -12.01 -12.12
N GLY A 90 -4.64 -11.17 -13.09
CA GLY A 90 -5.51 -10.76 -14.18
C GLY A 90 -5.52 -11.78 -15.32
N GLU A 91 -6.22 -11.48 -16.42
CA GLU A 91 -6.27 -12.39 -17.59
C GLU A 91 -4.89 -12.58 -18.23
N SER A 92 -4.17 -11.47 -18.47
CA SER A 92 -2.84 -11.43 -19.13
C SER A 92 -1.80 -10.64 -18.32
N GLU A 93 -2.03 -10.46 -17.01
CA GLU A 93 -1.20 -9.66 -16.12
C GLU A 93 -1.17 -10.26 -14.71
N LYS A 94 -0.09 -10.03 -13.96
CA LYS A 94 0.04 -10.41 -12.55
C LYS A 94 0.67 -9.27 -11.77
N LEU A 95 -0.07 -8.71 -10.81
CA LEU A 95 0.46 -7.76 -9.84
C LEU A 95 1.01 -8.53 -8.64
N THR A 96 2.25 -8.22 -8.25
CA THR A 96 2.87 -8.65 -6.99
C THR A 96 3.18 -7.42 -6.16
N SER A 97 2.51 -7.24 -5.02
CA SER A 97 2.70 -6.11 -4.11
C SER A 97 3.27 -6.60 -2.78
N ASP A 98 4.48 -6.19 -2.46
CA ASP A 98 5.18 -6.52 -1.22
C ASP A 98 5.08 -5.38 -0.21
N TYR A 99 4.48 -5.65 0.95
CA TYR A 99 4.23 -4.71 2.04
C TYR A 99 5.15 -5.00 3.22
N TYR A 100 5.97 -4.04 3.61
CA TYR A 100 6.96 -4.15 4.70
C TYR A 100 6.57 -3.23 5.86
N PHE A 101 6.29 -3.79 7.04
CA PHE A 101 5.73 -3.06 8.19
C PHE A 101 6.84 -2.51 9.11
N ILE A 102 7.36 -1.33 8.77
CA ILE A 102 8.55 -0.69 9.38
C ILE A 102 8.12 0.43 10.33
N GLU A 103 7.84 0.06 11.57
CA GLU A 103 7.46 0.92 12.72
C GLU A 103 6.47 2.07 12.40
N ASP A 104 6.97 3.23 12.00
CA ASP A 104 6.20 4.45 11.67
C ASP A 104 5.42 4.35 10.34
N TYR A 105 5.82 3.46 9.41
CA TYR A 105 5.30 3.42 8.03
C TYR A 105 5.19 2.01 7.45
N ILE A 106 4.52 1.91 6.30
CA ILE A 106 4.54 0.74 5.44
C ILE A 106 5.28 1.10 4.16
N TYR A 107 6.40 0.43 3.89
CA TYR A 107 7.06 0.49 2.58
C TYR A 107 6.40 -0.53 1.65
N VAL A 108 6.13 -0.16 0.41
CA VAL A 108 5.47 -1.03 -0.57
C VAL A 108 6.29 -1.07 -1.86
N THR A 109 6.50 -2.26 -2.40
CA THR A 109 7.06 -2.43 -3.75
C THR A 109 6.08 -3.19 -4.63
N MET A 110 5.77 -2.64 -5.80
CA MET A 110 4.90 -3.28 -6.79
C MET A 110 5.72 -3.79 -7.96
N LEU A 111 5.36 -4.97 -8.46
CA LEU A 111 5.88 -5.58 -9.68
C LEU A 111 4.70 -6.11 -10.51
N ASP A 112 4.39 -5.43 -11.61
CA ASP A 112 3.47 -5.96 -12.61
C ASP A 112 4.24 -6.80 -13.62
N GLU A 113 3.75 -8.00 -13.90
CA GLU A 113 4.23 -8.86 -14.97
C GLU A 113 3.17 -8.93 -16.06
N TYR A 114 3.44 -8.36 -17.24
CA TYR A 114 2.53 -8.38 -18.39
C TYR A 114 2.93 -9.50 -19.35
N TYR A 115 1.99 -10.37 -19.69
CA TYR A 115 2.26 -11.59 -20.44
C TYR A 115 1.88 -11.48 -21.92
N THR A 116 2.55 -12.29 -22.75
CA THR A 116 2.34 -12.34 -24.21
C THR A 116 0.98 -12.91 -24.65
N TYR A 117 0.29 -13.63 -23.76
CA TYR A 117 -1.07 -14.14 -23.93
C TYR A 117 -1.68 -14.47 -22.55
N PRO A 118 -3.00 -14.75 -22.43
CA PRO A 118 -3.63 -15.00 -21.15
C PRO A 118 -3.04 -16.18 -20.36
N ILE A 119 -2.81 -15.97 -19.07
CA ILE A 119 -2.07 -16.88 -18.17
C ILE A 119 -2.72 -18.28 -18.15
N TYR A 120 -4.05 -18.31 -18.09
CA TYR A 120 -4.85 -19.53 -17.99
C TYR A 120 -4.99 -20.32 -19.30
N TYR A 121 -4.52 -19.78 -20.45
CA TYR A 121 -4.91 -20.29 -21.77
C TYR A 121 -4.13 -21.55 -22.23
N SER A 122 -2.95 -21.85 -21.67
CA SER A 122 -2.21 -23.06 -22.04
C SER A 122 -1.16 -23.54 -21.04
N TYR A 123 -1.46 -24.63 -20.33
CA TYR A 123 -0.47 -25.40 -19.56
C TYR A 123 0.68 -26.00 -20.40
N ASN A 124 0.52 -26.04 -21.74
CA ASN A 124 1.47 -26.66 -22.67
C ASN A 124 2.35 -25.65 -23.42
N ARG A 125 2.35 -24.37 -23.01
CA ARG A 125 3.26 -23.34 -23.51
C ARG A 125 3.81 -22.55 -22.32
N PRO A 126 5.09 -22.11 -22.35
CA PRO A 126 5.56 -21.13 -21.37
C PRO A 126 4.80 -19.82 -21.57
N VAL A 127 4.37 -19.20 -20.48
CA VAL A 127 3.72 -17.89 -20.51
C VAL A 127 4.81 -16.83 -20.51
N ASP A 128 5.29 -16.45 -21.68
CA ASP A 128 6.40 -15.51 -21.82
C ASP A 128 5.98 -14.10 -21.36
N ILE A 129 6.83 -13.47 -20.55
CA ILE A 129 6.63 -12.11 -20.04
C ILE A 129 7.05 -11.12 -21.14
N MET A 130 6.10 -10.28 -21.54
CA MET A 130 6.28 -9.28 -22.58
C MET A 130 7.02 -8.03 -22.06
N TYR A 131 6.63 -7.55 -20.87
CA TYR A 131 7.34 -6.50 -20.13
C TYR A 131 6.97 -6.55 -18.64
N ARG A 132 7.64 -5.71 -17.83
CA ARG A 132 7.33 -5.49 -16.42
C ARG A 132 7.39 -4.01 -16.07
N THR A 133 6.62 -3.60 -15.07
CA THR A 133 6.77 -2.33 -14.35
C THR A 133 7.17 -2.60 -12.90
N PHE A 134 7.94 -1.70 -12.29
CA PHE A 134 8.35 -1.80 -10.89
C PHE A 134 8.33 -0.42 -10.24
N GLU A 135 7.75 -0.32 -9.05
CA GLU A 135 7.49 0.96 -8.36
C GLU A 135 7.73 0.85 -6.85
N GLU A 136 8.42 1.84 -6.25
CA GLU A 136 8.61 1.99 -4.79
C GLU A 136 7.58 3.03 -4.24
N GLU A 137 6.69 2.66 -3.30
CA GLU A 137 5.76 3.55 -2.58
C GLU A 137 5.96 3.50 -1.05
N ILE A 138 5.50 4.54 -0.33
CA ILE A 138 5.38 4.57 1.14
C ILE A 138 3.97 4.98 1.55
N ILE A 139 3.41 4.27 2.52
CA ILE A 139 2.20 4.64 3.27
C ILE A 139 2.64 5.17 4.65
N TYR A 140 2.39 6.45 4.92
CA TYR A 140 2.75 7.12 6.18
C TYR A 140 1.64 8.09 6.59
N GLU A 141 1.19 8.04 7.86
CA GLU A 141 0.09 8.88 8.40
C GLU A 141 -1.20 8.87 7.56
N GLY A 142 -1.49 7.75 6.87
CA GLY A 142 -2.66 7.64 5.96
C GLY A 142 -2.50 8.39 4.63
N MET A 143 -1.29 8.85 4.31
CA MET A 143 -0.90 9.46 3.05
C MET A 143 0.03 8.52 2.28
N ILE A 144 -0.02 8.58 0.95
CA ILE A 144 0.79 7.76 0.05
C ILE A 144 1.82 8.64 -0.67
N TYR A 145 3.03 8.11 -0.86
CA TYR A 145 4.16 8.79 -1.48
C TYR A 145 4.85 7.85 -2.48
N GLU A 146 4.89 8.25 -3.75
CA GLU A 146 5.57 7.55 -4.86
C GLU A 146 7.04 7.99 -4.94
N LEU A 147 7.95 7.06 -5.24
CA LEU A 147 9.36 7.40 -5.47
C LEU A 147 9.58 8.01 -6.85
N VAL A 148 9.72 9.34 -6.90
CA VAL A 148 9.93 10.09 -8.13
C VAL A 148 11.36 10.66 -8.15
N ASN A 149 12.17 10.24 -9.12
CA ASN A 149 13.57 10.67 -9.29
C ASN A 149 14.48 10.47 -8.05
N GLY A 150 14.10 9.60 -7.11
CA GLY A 150 14.87 9.35 -5.88
C GLY A 150 14.38 10.11 -4.64
N GLU A 151 13.32 10.94 -4.74
CA GLU A 151 12.61 11.49 -3.58
C GLU A 151 11.19 10.91 -3.50
N PHE A 152 10.72 10.62 -2.29
CA PHE A 152 9.33 10.20 -2.06
C PHE A 152 8.39 11.42 -2.08
N VAL A 153 7.57 11.53 -3.12
CA VAL A 153 6.68 12.68 -3.36
C VAL A 153 5.24 12.26 -3.07
N LYS A 154 4.49 13.11 -2.35
CA LYS A 154 3.11 12.82 -1.95
C LYS A 154 2.18 12.68 -3.17
N THR A 155 1.59 11.51 -3.34
CA THR A 155 0.73 11.14 -4.47
C THR A 155 -0.72 11.62 -4.27
N ASN A 156 -1.46 11.79 -5.36
CA ASN A 156 -2.89 12.07 -5.30
C ASN A 156 -3.68 10.77 -5.05
N ILE A 157 -4.79 10.85 -4.33
CA ILE A 157 -5.66 9.68 -4.05
C ILE A 157 -6.21 9.05 -5.36
N LYS A 158 -6.27 9.82 -6.45
CA LYS A 158 -6.69 9.33 -7.78
C LYS A 158 -5.64 8.52 -8.52
N ASP A 159 -4.38 8.66 -8.13
CA ASP A 159 -3.22 8.11 -8.84
C ASP A 159 -2.57 6.95 -8.05
N ILE A 160 -3.22 6.51 -6.96
CA ILE A 160 -2.86 5.33 -6.16
C ILE A 160 -2.98 4.06 -7.02
N LYS A 161 -1.93 3.24 -7.02
CA LYS A 161 -1.93 1.93 -7.71
C LYS A 161 -1.90 0.74 -6.74
N ILE A 162 -1.44 0.93 -5.49
CA ILE A 162 -1.40 -0.14 -4.48
C ILE A 162 -2.81 -0.71 -4.19
N PRO A 163 -2.98 -2.06 -4.14
CA PRO A 163 -4.30 -2.68 -3.99
C PRO A 163 -4.91 -2.50 -2.59
N TYR A 164 -4.08 -2.30 -1.57
CA TYR A 164 -4.47 -2.07 -0.18
C TYR A 164 -3.61 -0.98 0.46
N THR A 165 -4.19 -0.19 1.38
CA THR A 165 -3.52 0.91 2.08
C THR A 165 -3.17 0.59 3.54
N SER A 166 -3.55 -0.60 4.04
CA SER A 166 -3.24 -1.01 5.41
C SER A 166 -3.29 -2.53 5.62
N LEU A 167 -2.66 -3.01 6.70
CA LEU A 167 -2.82 -4.40 7.15
C LEU A 167 -4.28 -4.76 7.45
N GLN A 168 -5.10 -3.80 7.89
CA GLN A 168 -6.53 -4.05 8.15
C GLN A 168 -7.30 -4.36 6.87
N GLU A 169 -6.97 -3.70 5.75
CA GLU A 169 -7.59 -4.00 4.45
C GLU A 169 -7.11 -5.33 3.88
N ILE A 170 -5.83 -5.66 4.04
CA ILE A 170 -5.26 -6.97 3.68
C ILE A 170 -5.92 -8.10 4.48
N ASN A 171 -6.11 -7.93 5.80
CA ASN A 171 -6.82 -8.88 6.65
C ASN A 171 -8.26 -9.10 6.18
N LYS A 172 -9.00 -8.00 5.97
CA LYS A 172 -10.39 -8.03 5.49
C LYS A 172 -10.52 -8.73 4.14
N ALA A 173 -9.54 -8.59 3.25
CA ALA A 173 -9.52 -9.25 1.94
C ALA A 173 -9.42 -10.78 2.02
N ILE A 174 -8.87 -11.34 3.12
CA ILE A 174 -8.72 -12.78 3.37
C ILE A 174 -9.61 -13.29 4.53
N GLY A 175 -10.60 -12.50 4.94
CA GLY A 175 -11.59 -12.86 5.95
C GLY A 175 -11.11 -12.82 7.41
N GLU A 176 -10.18 -11.92 7.73
CA GLU A 176 -9.65 -11.65 9.09
C GLU A 176 -9.98 -10.26 9.61
#